data_AF-A0A820PM42-F1
#
_entry.id   AF-A0A820PM42-F1
#
_cell.length_a   1.000
_cell.length_b   1.000
_cell.length_c   1.000
_cell.angle_alpha   90.00
_cell.angle_beta   90.00
_cell.angle_gamma   90.00
#
_symmetry.space_group_name_H-M   'P 1'
#
loop_
_entity.id
_entity.type
_entity.pdbx_description
1 polymer ?
#
loop_
_entity_poly.entity_id
_entity_poly.type
_entity_poly.pdbx_seq_one_letter_code
_entity_poly.pdbx_strand_id
1 'polypeptide(L)'
;LLPFNPERYHQALVDLLTSTKSVAPQSINFTSLQNAIDQFKNAATQFNYRIQTTLDKSNPIQLRIVNDQLMQVERAFQNPLGNSIEQSTLKHTIYAPSRTNRYNARGFPTITDAIEDRNITNIQQQI
;
A
#
# COMPACT_ATOMS: atom_id res chain seq x y z
N LEU A 1 4.21 -18.74 13.27
CA LEU A 1 4.29 -17.71 12.21
C LEU A 1 2.92 -17.09 12.05
N LEU A 2 2.85 -15.77 11.89
CA LEU A 2 1.59 -15.08 11.59
C LEU A 2 1.00 -15.58 10.26
N PRO A 3 -0.33 -15.75 10.14
CA PRO A 3 -0.99 -16.19 8.92
C PRO A 3 -1.16 -15.02 7.93
N PHE A 4 -0.09 -14.27 7.68
CA PHE A 4 -0.07 -13.13 6.76
C PHE A 4 0.78 -13.47 5.54
N ASN A 5 0.26 -13.16 4.33
CA ASN A 5 1.00 -13.36 3.08
C ASN A 5 1.14 -12.01 2.35
N PRO A 6 2.32 -11.37 2.40
CA PRO A 6 2.59 -10.11 1.72
C PRO A 6 2.43 -10.18 0.20
N GLU A 7 2.56 -11.38 -0.39
CA GLU A 7 2.40 -11.57 -1.83
C GLU A 7 0.94 -11.34 -2.29
N ARG A 8 -0.04 -11.63 -1.43
CA ARG A 8 -1.45 -11.31 -1.72
C ARG A 8 -1.71 -9.79 -1.71
N TYR A 9 -0.94 -9.02 -0.95
CA TYR A 9 -1.05 -7.56 -0.92
C TYR A 9 -0.69 -6.92 -2.25
N HIS A 10 0.24 -7.50 -3.00
CA HIS A 10 0.59 -7.00 -4.33
C HIS A 10 -0.62 -6.99 -5.27
N GLN A 11 -1.42 -8.06 -5.30
CA GLN A 11 -2.60 -8.11 -6.19
C GLN A 11 -3.59 -6.99 -5.85
N ALA A 12 -3.83 -6.78 -4.55
CA ALA A 12 -4.70 -5.71 -4.10
C ALA A 12 -4.18 -4.32 -4.52
N LEU A 13 -2.86 -4.08 -4.43
CA LEU A 13 -2.23 -2.83 -4.90
C LEU A 13 -2.43 -2.61 -6.41
N VAL A 14 -2.30 -3.67 -7.22
CA VAL A 14 -2.52 -3.61 -8.67
C VAL A 14 -3.98 -3.29 -9.00
N ASP A 15 -4.91 -3.93 -8.32
CA ASP A 15 -6.35 -3.72 -8.54
C ASP A 15 -6.74 -2.27 -8.19
N LEU A 16 -6.20 -1.73 -7.09
CA LEU A 16 -6.41 -0.34 -6.70
C LEU A 16 -5.78 0.63 -7.70
N LEU A 17 -4.55 0.39 -8.15
CA LEU A 17 -3.91 1.25 -9.14
C LEU A 17 -4.70 1.27 -10.45
N THR A 18 -5.22 0.13 -10.88
CA THR A 18 -6.09 0.01 -12.06
C THR A 18 -7.37 0.82 -11.89
N SER A 19 -8.00 0.73 -10.71
CA SER A 19 -9.19 1.52 -10.38
C SER A 19 -8.90 3.03 -10.30
N THR A 20 -7.72 3.45 -9.83
CA THR A 20 -7.35 4.87 -9.77
C THR A 20 -7.03 5.41 -11.17
N LYS A 21 -6.33 4.63 -12.01
CA LYS A 21 -6.04 5.00 -13.39
C LYS A 21 -7.29 5.20 -14.24
N SER A 22 -8.37 4.46 -14.01
CA SER A 22 -9.61 4.58 -14.80
C SER A 22 -10.36 5.89 -14.57
N VAL A 23 -10.15 6.55 -13.43
CA VAL A 23 -10.77 7.84 -13.08
C VAL A 23 -9.79 9.03 -13.23
N ALA A 24 -8.52 8.76 -13.48
CA ALA A 24 -7.48 9.76 -13.61
C ALA A 24 -7.42 10.38 -15.02
N PRO A 25 -7.15 11.69 -15.15
CA PRO A 25 -6.74 12.29 -16.41
C PRO A 25 -5.58 11.56 -17.09
N GLN A 26 -5.62 11.42 -18.42
CA GLN A 26 -4.56 10.76 -19.21
C GLN A 26 -3.18 11.43 -19.08
N SER A 27 -3.12 12.69 -18.66
CA SER A 27 -1.87 13.44 -18.47
C SER A 27 -1.08 13.04 -17.23
N ILE A 28 -1.67 12.24 -16.33
CA ILE A 28 -1.00 11.80 -15.10
C ILE A 28 -0.15 10.56 -15.38
N ASN A 29 1.13 10.65 -15.01
CA ASN A 29 2.06 9.55 -15.14
C ASN A 29 2.10 8.72 -13.85
N PHE A 30 1.67 7.46 -13.93
CA PHE A 30 1.66 6.50 -12.80
C PHE A 30 2.87 5.55 -12.82
N THR A 31 3.87 5.76 -13.68
CA THR A 31 5.01 4.84 -13.84
C THR A 31 5.80 4.68 -12.55
N SER A 32 6.04 5.75 -11.78
CA SER A 32 6.75 5.66 -10.49
C SER A 32 6.02 4.78 -9.49
N LEU A 33 4.70 4.96 -9.36
CA LEU A 33 3.86 4.15 -8.47
C LEU A 33 3.78 2.68 -8.93
N GLN A 34 3.67 2.44 -10.24
CA GLN A 34 3.71 1.09 -10.81
C GLN A 34 5.04 0.39 -10.49
N ASN A 35 6.17 1.09 -10.69
CA ASN A 35 7.51 0.58 -10.39
C ASN A 35 7.66 0.26 -8.90
N ALA A 36 7.13 1.09 -8.01
CA ALA A 36 7.15 0.85 -6.57
C ALA A 36 6.34 -0.41 -6.18
N ILE A 37 5.18 -0.63 -6.80
CA ILE A 37 4.38 -1.85 -6.61
C ILE A 37 5.14 -3.10 -7.10
N ASP A 38 5.83 -3.00 -8.24
CA ASP A 38 6.64 -4.11 -8.77
C ASP A 38 7.85 -4.41 -7.88
N GLN A 39 8.51 -3.38 -7.34
CA GLN A 39 9.58 -3.55 -6.35
C GLN A 39 9.06 -4.21 -5.06
N PHE A 40 7.88 -3.80 -4.58
CA PHE A 40 7.22 -4.43 -3.43
C PHE A 40 6.94 -5.91 -3.69
N LYS A 41 6.42 -6.26 -4.88
CA LYS A 41 6.20 -7.65 -5.29
C LYS A 41 7.48 -8.48 -5.17
N ASN A 42 8.56 -7.99 -5.76
CA ASN A 42 9.84 -8.68 -5.76
C ASN A 42 10.38 -8.88 -4.34
N ALA A 43 10.31 -7.84 -3.51
CA ALA A 43 10.70 -7.92 -2.10
C ALA A 43 9.84 -8.91 -1.31
N ALA A 44 8.51 -8.91 -1.51
CA ALA A 44 7.58 -9.84 -0.88
C ALA A 44 7.85 -11.30 -1.28
N THR A 45 8.09 -11.56 -2.57
CA THR A 45 8.44 -12.89 -3.08
C THR A 45 9.76 -13.38 -2.49
N GLN A 46 10.80 -12.55 -2.47
CA GLN A 46 12.09 -12.90 -1.86
C GLN A 46 11.95 -13.17 -0.36
N PHE A 47 11.15 -12.38 0.34
CA PHE A 47 10.88 -12.56 1.75
C PHE A 47 10.16 -13.89 2.04
N ASN A 48 9.10 -14.21 1.27
CA ASN A 48 8.41 -15.50 1.36
C ASN A 48 9.36 -16.67 1.07
N TYR A 49 10.21 -16.55 0.05
CA TYR A 49 11.22 -17.57 -0.27
C TYR A 49 12.18 -17.79 0.90
N ARG A 50 12.67 -16.72 1.55
CA ARG A 50 13.54 -16.82 2.73
C ARG A 50 12.84 -17.51 3.90
N ILE A 51 11.57 -17.20 4.17
CA ILE A 51 10.78 -17.87 5.21
C ILE A 51 10.65 -19.37 4.92
N GLN A 52 10.45 -19.75 3.66
CA GLN A 52 10.25 -21.15 3.29
C GLN A 52 11.55 -21.97 3.31
N THR A 53 12.69 -21.35 2.99
CA THR A 53 13.97 -22.05 2.79
C THR A 53 14.93 -21.98 3.97
N THR A 54 14.93 -20.89 4.74
CA THR A 54 15.98 -20.61 5.74
C THR A 54 15.48 -20.55 7.18
N LEU A 55 14.16 -20.46 7.39
CA LEU A 55 13.61 -20.27 8.73
C LEU A 55 13.58 -21.57 9.51
N ASP A 56 14.34 -21.61 10.61
CA ASP A 56 14.21 -22.65 11.61
C ASP A 56 13.01 -22.35 12.53
N LYS A 57 11.93 -23.11 12.34
CA LYS A 57 10.69 -22.97 13.14
C LYS A 57 10.85 -23.47 14.58
N SER A 58 11.92 -24.19 14.91
CA SER A 58 12.21 -24.59 16.29
C SER A 58 12.88 -23.47 17.09
N ASN A 59 13.46 -22.47 16.40
CA ASN A 59 14.12 -21.34 17.03
C ASN A 59 13.14 -20.17 17.30
N PRO A 60 12.82 -19.87 18.57
CA PRO A 60 11.84 -18.83 18.90
C PRO A 60 12.30 -17.41 18.53
N ILE A 61 13.62 -17.15 18.49
CA ILE A 61 14.17 -15.83 18.12
C ILE A 61 13.99 -15.58 16.63
N GLN A 62 14.27 -16.57 15.78
CA GLN A 62 14.07 -16.43 14.33
C GLN A 62 12.58 -16.25 13.99
N LEU A 63 11.70 -17.00 14.66
CA LEU A 63 10.26 -16.82 14.52
C LEU A 63 9.80 -15.41 14.88
N ARG A 64 10.36 -14.84 15.96
CA ARG A 64 10.02 -13.48 16.40
C ARG A 64 10.45 -12.44 15.38
N ILE A 65 11.69 -12.53 14.86
CA ILE A 65 12.20 -11.61 13.84
C ILE A 65 11.30 -11.60 12.61
N VAL A 66 10.90 -12.77 12.12
CA VAL A 66 10.02 -12.88 10.94
C VAL A 66 8.62 -12.32 11.23
N ASN A 67 8.04 -12.62 12.39
CA ASN A 67 6.73 -12.08 12.77
C ASN A 67 6.76 -10.55 12.91
N ASP A 68 7.84 -9.99 13.48
CA ASP A 68 7.99 -8.55 13.63
C ASP A 68 8.13 -7.87 12.26
N GLN A 69 8.82 -8.49 11.30
CA GLN A 69 8.89 -8.01 9.91
C GLN A 69 7.52 -8.06 9.22
N LEU A 70 6.77 -9.15 9.38
CA LEU A 70 5.39 -9.27 8.86
C LEU A 70 4.47 -8.17 9.43
N MET A 71 4.57 -7.89 10.73
CA MET A 71 3.80 -6.82 11.37
C MET A 71 4.20 -5.43 10.84
N GLN A 72 5.48 -5.21 10.56
CA GLN A 72 5.96 -3.92 10.05
C GLN A 72 5.51 -3.63 8.61
N VAL A 73 5.27 -4.64 7.78
CA VAL A 73 4.74 -4.43 6.42
C VAL A 73 3.42 -3.66 6.46
N GLU A 74 2.48 -4.05 7.32
CA GLU A 74 1.19 -3.36 7.45
C GLU A 74 1.37 -1.94 8.01
N ARG A 75 2.28 -1.75 8.96
CA ARG A 75 2.58 -0.44 9.53
C ARG A 75 3.25 0.51 8.56
N ALA A 76 4.03 0.00 7.61
CA ALA A 76 4.71 0.82 6.60
C ALA A 76 3.72 1.58 5.72
N PHE A 77 2.49 1.09 5.58
CA PHE A 77 1.43 1.77 4.85
C PHE A 77 0.69 2.82 5.69
N GLN A 78 1.05 3.01 6.95
CA GLN A 78 0.47 4.05 7.80
C GLN A 78 1.32 5.32 7.75
N ASN A 79 0.76 6.41 7.23
CA ASN A 79 1.35 7.73 7.31
C ASN A 79 1.12 8.34 8.70
N PRO A 80 2.17 8.63 9.50
CA PRO A 80 2.03 9.20 10.83
C PRO A 80 1.41 10.60 10.83
N LEU A 81 1.52 11.33 9.72
CA LEU A 81 0.94 12.67 9.54
C LEU A 81 -0.51 12.66 9.04
N GLY A 82 -1.06 11.48 8.71
CA GLY A 82 -2.38 11.32 8.11
C GLY A 82 -2.41 11.63 6.61
N ASN A 83 -3.51 11.27 5.95
CA ASN A 83 -3.63 11.42 4.49
C ASN A 83 -4.01 12.87 4.06
N SER A 84 -4.63 13.64 4.94
CA SER A 84 -4.94 15.07 4.77
C SER A 84 -5.36 15.69 6.12
N ILE A 85 -5.39 17.02 6.23
CA ILE A 85 -5.81 17.74 7.45
C ILE A 85 -7.23 17.31 7.89
N GLU A 86 -8.13 17.07 6.93
CA GLU A 86 -9.51 16.64 7.17
C GLU A 86 -9.65 15.15 7.53
N GLN A 87 -8.63 14.34 7.25
CA GLN A 87 -8.62 12.88 7.46
C GLN A 87 -7.48 12.43 8.39
N SER A 88 -7.14 13.23 9.40
CA SER A 88 -6.01 12.96 10.31
C SER A 88 -6.10 11.63 11.08
N THR A 89 -7.29 11.06 11.21
CA THR A 89 -7.52 9.72 11.80
C THR A 89 -7.36 8.57 10.80
N LEU A 90 -7.42 8.85 9.49
CA LEU A 90 -7.22 7.88 8.41
C LEU A 90 -5.75 7.92 7.98
N LYS A 91 -4.96 7.04 8.59
CA LYS A 91 -3.51 6.97 8.39
C LYS A 91 -3.10 6.03 7.27
N HIS A 92 -4.02 5.20 6.76
CA HIS A 92 -3.66 4.17 5.80
C HIS A 92 -3.52 4.77 4.40
N THR A 93 -2.32 4.69 3.83
CA THR A 93 -1.94 5.35 2.57
C THR A 93 -2.54 4.65 1.35
N ILE A 94 -2.85 3.35 1.47
CA ILE A 94 -3.45 2.57 0.36
C ILE A 94 -4.98 2.57 0.42
N TYR A 95 -5.58 2.71 1.60
CA TYR A 95 -7.02 2.51 1.81
C TYR A 95 -7.57 3.61 2.68
N ALA A 96 -8.61 4.27 2.22
CA ALA A 96 -9.47 5.03 3.11
C ALA A 96 -10.93 4.94 2.64
N PRO A 97 -11.90 5.12 3.55
CA PRO A 97 -13.29 5.34 3.16
C PRO A 97 -13.38 6.55 2.22
N SER A 98 -14.25 6.46 1.21
CA SER A 98 -14.54 7.61 0.34
C SER A 98 -15.08 8.79 1.13
N ARG A 99 -14.72 10.03 0.72
CA ARG A 99 -15.31 11.26 1.28
C ARG A 99 -16.82 11.31 1.08
N THR A 100 -17.32 10.77 -0.03
CA THR A 100 -18.72 10.85 -0.45
C THR A 100 -19.54 9.63 -0.02
N ASN A 101 -18.91 8.48 0.22
CA ASN A 101 -19.58 7.26 0.69
C ASN A 101 -18.65 6.42 1.57
N ARG A 102 -18.87 6.45 2.90
CA ARG A 102 -18.05 5.72 3.88
C ARG A 102 -18.10 4.19 3.72
N TYR A 103 -19.04 3.64 2.97
CA TYR A 103 -19.15 2.20 2.68
C TYR A 103 -18.33 1.77 1.46
N ASN A 104 -17.84 2.71 0.64
CA ASN A 104 -16.98 2.43 -0.50
C ASN A 104 -15.53 2.77 -0.13
N ALA A 105 -14.69 1.75 -0.05
CA ALA A 105 -13.24 1.96 0.08
C ALA A 105 -12.68 2.52 -1.24
N ARG A 106 -11.82 3.53 -1.15
CA ARG A 106 -11.04 4.03 -2.28
C ARG A 106 -9.56 3.66 -2.11
N GLY A 107 -8.95 3.27 -3.21
CA GLY A 107 -7.51 3.07 -3.32
C GLY A 107 -6.78 4.40 -3.43
N PHE A 108 -5.63 4.52 -2.77
CA PHE A 108 -4.78 5.72 -2.82
C PHE A 108 -5.59 7.01 -2.61
N PRO A 109 -6.21 7.19 -1.43
CA PRO A 109 -7.17 8.25 -1.18
C PRO A 109 -6.61 9.65 -1.44
N THR A 110 -5.35 9.91 -1.11
CA THR A 110 -4.72 11.21 -1.37
C THR A 110 -4.64 11.54 -2.86
N ILE A 111 -4.25 10.55 -3.68
CA ILE A 111 -4.17 10.69 -5.13
C ILE A 111 -5.58 10.85 -5.72
N THR A 112 -6.53 10.03 -5.28
CA THR A 112 -7.91 10.07 -5.77
C THR A 112 -8.60 11.39 -5.40
N ASP A 113 -8.40 11.89 -4.19
CA ASP A 113 -8.91 13.19 -3.76
C ASP A 113 -8.27 14.32 -4.59
N ALA A 114 -6.96 14.27 -4.86
CA ALA A 114 -6.28 15.26 -5.70
C ALA A 114 -6.76 15.26 -7.17
N ILE A 115 -7.15 14.08 -7.69
CA ILE A 115 -7.82 13.94 -9.01
C ILE A 115 -9.19 14.63 -8.99
N GLU A 116 -10.00 14.40 -7.96
CA GLU A 116 -11.33 15.03 -7.81
C GLU A 116 -11.25 16.55 -7.72
N ASP A 117 -10.26 17.06 -6.98
CA ASP A 117 -10.00 18.49 -6.82
C ASP A 117 -9.37 19.14 -8.07
N ARG A 118 -9.11 18.36 -9.14
CA ARG A 118 -8.44 18.78 -10.39
C ARG A 118 -7.09 19.47 -10.19
N ASN A 119 -6.41 19.18 -9.08
CA ASN A 119 -5.15 19.81 -8.73
C ASN A 119 -3.96 18.97 -9.25
N ILE A 120 -3.66 19.14 -10.54
CA ILE A 120 -2.65 18.35 -11.26
C ILE A 120 -1.24 18.47 -10.61
N THR A 121 -0.92 19.62 -10.02
CA THR A 121 0.37 19.87 -9.36
C THR A 121 0.54 19.03 -8.08
N ASN A 122 -0.54 18.86 -7.30
CA ASN A 122 -0.50 18.03 -6.10
C ASN A 122 -0.44 16.53 -6.41
N ILE A 123 -1.01 16.09 -7.54
CA ILE A 123 -1.00 14.68 -7.95
C ILE A 123 0.44 14.20 -8.19
N GLN A 124 1.27 14.99 -8.87
CA GLN A 124 2.67 14.61 -9.16
C GLN A 124 3.57 14.61 -7.93
N GLN A 125 3.24 15.36 -6.87
CA GLN A 125 4.00 15.34 -5.62
C GLN A 125 3.71 14.11 -4.75
N GLN A 126 2.62 13.39 -5.06
CA GLN A 126 2.14 12.24 -4.29
C GLN A 126 2.37 10.89 -5.00
N ILE A 127 2.87 10.92 -6.24
CA ILE A 127 3.26 9.76 -7.06
C ILE A 127 4.78 9.63 -7.08
#